data_AF-A0AAV4WFZ7-F1
#
_entry.id   AF-A0AAV4WFZ7-F1
#
_cell.length_a   1.000
_cell.length_b   1.000
_cell.length_c   1.000
_cell.angle_alpha   90.00
_cell.angle_beta   90.00
_cell.angle_gamma   90.00
#
_symmetry.space_group_name_H-M   'P 1'
#
loop_
_entity.id
_entity.type
_entity.pdbx_description
1 polymer ?
#
loop_
_entity_poly.entity_id
_entity_poly.type
_entity_poly.pdbx_seq_one_letter_code
_entity_poly.pdbx_strand_id
1 'polypeptide(L)'
;MYLTSNRFETNKKKLHYLTFDDFLYCANWMMCSWCCPKTDCSFEETSLEMDREFLLDLRDLKQVLDRDIYDDLKAYVLGVMKSKLPDKIYADLDSNLKSFTRAIVNIAYGLNHSKEARDLFADIVEKFVEPLRQSRWSERDVRNFLETFTAAAGHTHLFKSDLHLLEVWERYMSIMCRFIVKMYHS
;
A
#
# COMPACT_ATOMS: atom_id res chain seq x y z
N MET A 1 5.09 -9.26 -19.53
CA MET A 1 4.08 -10.34 -19.73
C MET A 1 3.07 -10.39 -18.58
N TYR A 2 3.48 -10.26 -17.31
CA TYR A 2 2.55 -10.28 -16.17
C TYR A 2 1.45 -9.21 -16.19
N LEU A 3 1.82 -7.92 -16.37
CA LEU A 3 0.84 -6.83 -16.36
C LEU A 3 -0.21 -6.97 -17.47
N THR A 4 0.20 -7.46 -18.63
CA THR A 4 -0.70 -7.74 -19.77
C THR A 4 -1.59 -8.95 -19.48
N SER A 5 -1.08 -10.01 -18.85
CA SER A 5 -1.88 -11.19 -18.47
C SER A 5 -2.98 -10.84 -17.46
N ASN A 6 -2.66 -9.98 -16.49
CA ASN A 6 -3.61 -9.48 -15.48
C ASN A 6 -4.36 -8.21 -15.92
N ARG A 7 -4.13 -7.74 -17.15
CA ARG A 7 -4.82 -6.61 -17.81
C ARG A 7 -4.75 -5.27 -17.05
N PHE A 8 -3.67 -5.00 -16.33
CA PHE A 8 -3.47 -3.72 -15.63
C PHE A 8 -3.51 -2.53 -16.59
N GLU A 9 -4.20 -1.46 -16.18
CA GLU A 9 -4.29 -0.23 -16.95
C GLU A 9 -3.05 0.65 -16.73
N THR A 10 -2.27 0.85 -17.78
CA THR A 10 -1.05 1.70 -17.76
C THR A 10 -1.19 2.98 -18.59
N ASN A 11 -2.30 3.14 -19.33
CA ASN A 11 -2.46 4.22 -20.32
C ASN A 11 -3.28 5.43 -19.83
N LYS A 12 -3.77 5.43 -18.59
CA LYS A 12 -4.50 6.57 -18.03
C LYS A 12 -3.59 7.79 -17.97
N LYS A 13 -4.13 8.98 -18.28
CA LYS A 13 -3.35 10.25 -18.35
C LYS A 13 -2.49 10.52 -17.11
N LYS A 14 -3.01 10.22 -15.92
CA LYS A 14 -2.27 10.40 -14.66
C LYS A 14 -1.04 9.50 -14.52
N LEU A 15 -0.93 8.44 -15.32
CA LEU A 15 0.21 7.52 -15.31
C LEU A 15 1.27 7.88 -16.36
N HIS A 16 1.03 8.89 -17.21
CA HIS A 16 1.93 9.21 -18.33
C HIS A 16 3.32 9.72 -17.90
N TYR A 17 3.49 10.11 -16.64
CA TYR A 17 4.80 10.46 -16.09
C TYR A 17 5.61 9.23 -15.64
N LEU A 18 4.97 8.06 -15.51
CA LEU A 18 5.64 6.80 -15.17
C LEU A 18 6.29 6.19 -16.41
N THR A 19 7.45 5.59 -16.21
CA THR A 19 8.23 4.92 -17.25
C THR A 19 7.95 3.42 -17.28
N PHE A 20 8.44 2.75 -18.33
CA PHE A 20 8.41 1.29 -18.39
C PHE A 20 9.10 0.64 -17.17
N ASP A 21 10.22 1.21 -16.71
CA ASP A 21 10.99 0.68 -15.59
C ASP A 21 10.20 0.75 -14.27
N ASP A 22 9.30 1.71 -14.11
CA ASP A 22 8.44 1.82 -12.94
C ASP A 22 7.40 0.70 -12.92
N PHE A 23 6.76 0.43 -14.05
CA PHE A 23 5.83 -0.68 -14.20
C PHE A 23 6.52 -2.03 -14.08
N LEU A 24 7.71 -2.19 -14.66
CA LEU A 24 8.50 -3.42 -14.55
C LEU A 24 8.90 -3.70 -13.10
N TYR A 25 9.39 -2.67 -12.39
CA TYR A 25 9.69 -2.76 -10.97
C TYR A 25 8.47 -3.22 -10.17
N CYS A 26 7.30 -2.62 -10.42
CA CYS A 26 6.08 -2.99 -9.71
C CYS A 26 5.65 -4.43 -10.01
N ALA A 27 5.66 -4.83 -11.28
CA ALA A 27 5.29 -6.18 -11.70
C ALA A 27 6.15 -7.24 -10.98
N ASN A 28 7.47 -7.03 -10.89
CA ASN A 28 8.39 -7.97 -10.25
C ASN A 28 8.03 -8.21 -8.79
N TRP A 29 7.75 -7.15 -8.03
CA TRP A 29 7.33 -7.26 -6.64
C TRP A 29 5.97 -7.95 -6.47
N MET A 30 5.01 -7.68 -7.35
CA MET A 30 3.72 -8.39 -7.33
C MET A 30 3.87 -9.88 -7.56
N MET A 31 4.72 -10.29 -8.50
CA MET A 31 4.93 -11.72 -8.77
C MET A 31 5.55 -12.43 -7.56
N CYS A 32 6.58 -11.85 -6.96
CA CYS A 32 7.23 -12.43 -5.78
C CYS A 32 6.30 -12.46 -4.55
N SER A 33 5.52 -11.41 -4.33
CA SER A 33 4.78 -11.25 -3.07
C SER A 33 3.29 -11.53 -3.16
N TRP A 34 2.63 -11.40 -4.29
CA TRP A 34 1.17 -11.63 -4.40
C TRP A 34 0.81 -12.86 -5.23
N CYS A 35 1.76 -13.51 -5.91
CA CYS A 35 1.50 -14.73 -6.67
C CYS A 35 2.11 -15.98 -6.03
N CYS A 36 3.25 -15.86 -5.36
CA CYS A 36 3.82 -16.95 -4.56
C CYS A 36 3.42 -16.79 -3.07
N PRO A 37 3.00 -17.88 -2.39
CA PRO A 37 2.75 -17.85 -0.94
C PRO A 37 4.00 -17.55 -0.11
N LYS A 38 5.18 -17.84 -0.67
CA LYS A 38 6.48 -17.58 -0.02
C LYS A 38 6.96 -16.19 -0.41
N THR A 39 7.22 -15.35 0.58
CA THR A 39 7.73 -13.98 0.41
C THR A 39 9.12 -13.90 -0.24
N ASP A 40 9.90 -14.99 -0.21
CA ASP A 40 11.27 -15.06 -0.74
C ASP A 40 11.40 -15.81 -2.08
N CYS A 41 10.29 -16.01 -2.80
CA CYS A 41 10.24 -16.70 -4.08
C CYS A 41 11.03 -15.96 -5.18
N SER A 42 11.86 -16.69 -5.95
CA SER A 42 12.53 -16.14 -7.13
C SER A 42 11.55 -15.93 -8.28
N PHE A 43 11.84 -14.98 -9.18
CA PHE A 43 10.96 -14.65 -10.31
C PHE A 43 10.63 -15.86 -11.20
N GLU A 44 11.59 -16.78 -11.42
CA GLU A 44 11.41 -17.96 -12.28
C GLU A 44 10.43 -19.00 -11.71
N GLU A 45 10.19 -18.96 -10.40
CA GLU A 45 9.32 -19.91 -9.69
C GLU A 45 7.89 -19.37 -9.47
N THR A 46 7.60 -18.16 -9.93
CA THR A 46 6.32 -17.48 -9.63
C THR A 46 5.22 -17.79 -10.64
N SER A 47 4.03 -18.14 -10.13
CA SER A 47 2.80 -18.19 -10.93
C SER A 47 2.45 -16.80 -11.46
N LEU A 48 1.82 -16.72 -12.64
CA LEU A 48 1.31 -15.45 -13.17
C LEU A 48 -0.06 -15.06 -12.59
N GLU A 49 -0.71 -15.97 -11.86
CA GLU A 49 -1.97 -15.71 -11.15
C GLU A 49 -1.70 -15.22 -9.73
N MET A 50 -2.46 -14.21 -9.28
CA MET A 50 -2.43 -13.80 -7.88
C MET A 50 -2.99 -14.90 -6.97
N ASP A 51 -2.37 -15.02 -5.80
CA ASP A 51 -2.74 -15.93 -4.71
C ASP A 51 -4.16 -15.63 -4.23
N ARG A 52 -5.08 -16.56 -4.51
CA ARG A 52 -6.51 -16.36 -4.23
C ARG A 52 -6.82 -16.35 -2.74
N GLU A 53 -6.08 -17.09 -1.94
CA GLU A 53 -6.27 -17.14 -0.48
C GLU A 53 -5.87 -15.79 0.12
N PHE A 54 -4.69 -15.29 -0.27
CA PHE A 54 -4.25 -13.95 0.10
C PHE A 54 -5.26 -12.87 -0.31
N LEU A 55 -5.80 -12.90 -1.54
CA LEU A 55 -6.81 -11.93 -1.98
C LEU A 55 -8.12 -12.00 -1.18
N LEU A 56 -8.49 -13.17 -0.66
CA LEU A 56 -9.64 -13.32 0.23
C LEU A 56 -9.34 -12.71 1.59
N ASP A 57 -8.16 -12.98 2.16
CA ASP A 57 -7.74 -12.47 3.46
C ASP A 57 -7.63 -10.93 3.48
N LEU A 58 -7.23 -10.31 2.35
CA LEU A 58 -7.20 -8.84 2.22
C LEU A 58 -8.55 -8.18 2.51
N ARG A 59 -9.66 -8.90 2.38
CA ARG A 59 -10.99 -8.36 2.66
C ARG A 59 -11.20 -8.08 4.14
N ASP A 60 -10.54 -8.85 5.00
CA ASP A 60 -10.67 -8.76 6.45
C ASP A 60 -9.93 -7.56 7.02
N LEU A 61 -9.03 -6.94 6.23
CA LEU A 61 -8.40 -5.65 6.55
C LEU A 61 -9.42 -4.50 6.67
N LYS A 62 -10.68 -4.67 6.24
CA LYS A 62 -11.74 -3.69 6.53
C LYS A 62 -11.93 -3.41 8.02
N GLN A 63 -11.61 -4.37 8.89
CA GLN A 63 -11.63 -4.20 10.35
C GLN A 63 -10.69 -3.08 10.83
N VAL A 64 -9.63 -2.75 10.08
CA VAL A 64 -8.74 -1.61 10.39
C VAL A 64 -9.49 -0.26 10.39
N LEU A 65 -10.64 -0.19 9.72
CA LEU A 65 -11.47 1.02 9.66
C LEU A 65 -12.44 1.14 10.84
N ASP A 66 -12.56 0.10 11.66
CA ASP A 66 -13.33 0.17 12.90
C ASP A 66 -12.72 1.22 13.82
N ARG A 67 -13.59 1.97 14.51
CA ARG A 67 -13.20 3.26 15.12
C ARG A 67 -12.06 3.09 16.12
N ASP A 68 -12.17 2.11 16.99
CA ASP A 68 -11.19 1.75 18.01
C ASP A 68 -9.87 1.25 17.40
N ILE A 69 -9.90 0.39 16.38
CA ILE A 69 -8.69 -0.07 15.68
C ILE A 69 -7.97 1.10 15.02
N TYR A 70 -8.72 1.96 14.33
CA TYR A 70 -8.19 3.13 13.67
C TYR A 70 -7.61 4.13 14.66
N ASP A 71 -8.26 4.36 15.80
CA ASP A 71 -7.79 5.32 16.81
C ASP A 71 -6.47 4.84 17.44
N ASP A 72 -6.32 3.54 17.72
CA ASP A 72 -5.05 2.93 18.17
C ASP A 72 -3.94 3.14 17.14
N LEU A 73 -4.23 2.82 15.87
CA LEU A 73 -3.29 2.97 14.75
C LEU A 73 -2.89 4.45 14.59
N LYS A 74 -3.87 5.36 14.61
CA LYS A 74 -3.65 6.80 14.49
C LYS A 74 -2.77 7.32 15.61
N ALA A 75 -3.05 6.95 16.85
CA ALA A 75 -2.28 7.39 18.01
C ALA A 75 -0.81 6.97 17.90
N TYR A 76 -0.56 5.72 17.48
CA TYR A 76 0.79 5.23 17.26
C TYR A 76 1.52 5.99 16.15
N VAL A 77 0.90 6.09 14.96
CA VAL A 77 1.52 6.74 13.80
C VAL A 77 1.86 8.20 14.12
N LEU A 78 0.91 8.96 14.65
CA LEU A 78 1.16 10.36 14.98
C LEU A 78 2.18 10.52 16.11
N GLY A 79 2.16 9.65 17.11
CA GLY A 79 3.15 9.66 18.19
C GLY A 79 4.58 9.52 17.67
N VAL A 80 4.82 8.56 16.78
CA VAL A 80 6.15 8.31 16.19
C VAL A 80 6.53 9.39 15.17
N MET A 81 5.59 9.86 14.35
CA MET A 81 5.89 10.79 13.27
C MET A 81 6.12 12.22 13.77
N LYS A 82 5.63 12.58 14.96
CA LYS A 82 5.80 13.93 15.54
C LYS A 82 7.26 14.37 15.67
N SER A 83 8.18 13.46 15.96
CA SER A 83 9.61 13.76 16.06
C SER A 83 10.37 13.60 14.73
N LYS A 84 9.74 13.02 13.72
CA LYS A 84 10.37 12.71 12.41
C LYS A 84 10.01 13.71 11.31
N LEU A 85 8.89 14.42 11.44
CA LEU A 85 8.35 15.31 10.41
C LEU A 85 8.46 16.79 10.81
N PRO A 86 8.66 17.70 9.83
CA PRO A 86 8.40 19.12 10.03
C PRO A 86 6.93 19.38 10.41
N ASP A 87 6.67 20.38 11.24
CA ASP A 87 5.32 20.71 11.76
C ASP A 87 4.25 20.81 10.67
N LYS A 88 4.58 21.42 9.52
CA LYS A 88 3.67 21.55 8.38
C LYS A 88 3.25 20.18 7.81
N ILE A 89 4.22 19.28 7.64
CA ILE A 89 3.99 17.94 7.08
C ILE A 89 3.28 17.06 8.12
N TYR A 90 3.61 17.21 9.40
CA TYR A 90 2.90 16.55 10.49
C TYR A 90 1.42 16.94 10.55
N ALA A 91 1.10 18.23 10.44
CA ALA A 91 -0.27 18.72 10.43
C ALA A 91 -1.07 18.18 9.23
N ASP A 92 -0.43 18.16 8.05
CA ASP A 92 -0.99 17.56 6.84
C ASP A 92 -1.26 16.05 7.03
N LEU A 93 -0.33 15.31 7.63
CA LEU A 93 -0.53 13.90 7.99
C LEU A 93 -1.73 13.69 8.91
N ASP A 94 -1.83 14.42 10.03
CA ASP A 94 -2.92 14.26 10.99
C ASP A 94 -4.29 14.49 10.33
N SER A 95 -4.37 15.52 9.49
CA SER A 95 -5.61 15.85 8.75
C SER A 95 -6.01 14.78 7.72
N ASN A 96 -5.03 14.13 7.08
CA ASN A 96 -5.27 13.21 5.97
C ASN A 96 -5.16 11.73 6.32
N LEU A 97 -4.65 11.36 7.49
CA LEU A 97 -4.36 9.97 7.86
C LEU A 97 -5.58 9.05 7.68
N LYS A 98 -6.77 9.50 8.08
CA LYS A 98 -8.01 8.73 7.89
C LYS A 98 -8.31 8.43 6.43
N SER A 99 -8.04 9.39 5.56
CA SER A 99 -8.23 9.26 4.12
C SER A 99 -7.24 8.25 3.54
N PHE A 100 -5.96 8.35 3.93
CA PHE A 100 -4.93 7.40 3.52
C PHE A 100 -5.20 5.99 4.02
N THR A 101 -5.59 5.80 5.27
CA THR A 101 -5.97 4.49 5.82
C THR A 101 -7.12 3.88 5.02
N ARG A 102 -8.18 4.66 4.76
CA ARG A 102 -9.32 4.20 3.97
C ARG A 102 -8.90 3.82 2.55
N ALA A 103 -8.05 4.62 1.91
CA ALA A 103 -7.55 4.33 0.57
C ALA A 103 -6.75 3.02 0.54
N ILE A 104 -5.81 2.82 1.47
CA ILE A 104 -5.02 1.58 1.59
C ILE A 104 -5.94 0.37 1.71
N VAL A 105 -6.90 0.41 2.64
CA VAL A 105 -7.80 -0.72 2.90
C VAL A 105 -8.76 -0.97 1.74
N ASN A 106 -9.27 0.08 1.10
CA ASN A 106 -10.19 -0.08 -0.03
C ASN A 106 -9.48 -0.64 -1.27
N ILE A 107 -8.24 -0.22 -1.53
CA ILE A 107 -7.42 -0.82 -2.60
C ILE A 107 -7.20 -2.30 -2.30
N ALA A 108 -6.84 -2.66 -1.06
CA ALA A 108 -6.65 -4.06 -0.65
C ALA A 108 -7.89 -4.90 -0.92
N TYR A 109 -9.05 -4.43 -0.45
CA TYR A 109 -10.34 -5.08 -0.68
C TYR A 109 -10.65 -5.25 -2.18
N GLY A 110 -10.32 -4.24 -2.99
CA GLY A 110 -10.59 -4.22 -4.42
C GLY A 110 -9.69 -5.12 -5.26
N LEU A 111 -8.55 -5.55 -4.75
CA LEU A 111 -7.66 -6.47 -5.48
C LEU A 111 -8.33 -7.82 -5.80
N ASN A 112 -9.32 -8.23 -5.00
CA ASN A 112 -10.11 -9.43 -5.28
C ASN A 112 -11.15 -9.22 -6.41
N HIS A 113 -11.31 -8.00 -6.91
CA HIS A 113 -12.21 -7.65 -7.99
C HIS A 113 -11.42 -7.29 -9.24
N SER A 114 -11.53 -8.12 -10.29
CA SER A 114 -10.76 -7.97 -11.53
C SER A 114 -10.89 -6.61 -12.22
N LYS A 115 -11.94 -5.83 -11.96
CA LYS A 115 -12.04 -4.44 -12.46
C LYS A 115 -11.17 -3.48 -11.65
N GLU A 116 -11.24 -3.56 -10.34
CA GLU A 116 -10.51 -2.67 -9.42
C GLU A 116 -9.02 -3.01 -9.40
N ALA A 117 -8.67 -4.30 -9.45
CA ALA A 117 -7.29 -4.74 -9.60
C ALA A 117 -6.60 -4.11 -10.81
N ARG A 118 -7.30 -3.97 -11.95
CA ARG A 118 -6.72 -3.36 -13.16
C ARG A 118 -6.37 -1.88 -12.98
N ASP A 119 -7.05 -1.20 -12.07
CA ASP A 119 -6.90 0.23 -11.81
C ASP A 119 -5.86 0.55 -10.72
N LEU A 120 -5.23 -0.47 -10.12
CA LEU A 120 -4.31 -0.36 -8.99
C LEU A 120 -3.30 0.80 -9.10
N PHE A 121 -2.58 0.90 -10.22
CA PHE A 121 -1.57 1.96 -10.39
C PHE A 121 -2.19 3.35 -10.43
N ALA A 122 -3.35 3.48 -11.07
CA ALA A 122 -4.06 4.75 -11.14
C ALA A 122 -4.59 5.16 -9.76
N ASP A 123 -5.09 4.19 -8.98
CA ASP A 123 -5.57 4.42 -7.62
C ASP A 123 -4.41 4.81 -6.69
N ILE A 124 -3.26 4.16 -6.80
CA ILE A 124 -2.05 4.54 -6.04
C ILE A 124 -1.63 5.98 -6.34
N VAL A 125 -1.58 6.34 -7.62
CA VAL A 125 -1.20 7.69 -8.03
C VAL A 125 -2.21 8.73 -7.53
N GLU A 126 -3.50 8.47 -7.72
CA GLU A 126 -4.57 9.40 -7.34
C GLU A 126 -4.68 9.59 -5.82
N LYS A 127 -4.60 8.50 -5.06
CA LYS A 127 -4.90 8.52 -3.62
C LYS A 127 -3.69 8.82 -2.75
N PHE A 128 -2.47 8.63 -3.26
CA PHE A 128 -1.24 8.86 -2.50
C PHE A 128 -0.29 9.82 -3.21
N VAL A 129 0.17 9.50 -4.42
CA VAL A 129 1.25 10.26 -5.06
C VAL A 129 0.84 11.71 -5.30
N GLU A 130 -0.34 11.94 -5.89
CA GLU A 130 -0.85 13.29 -6.17
C GLU A 130 -1.04 14.12 -4.88
N PRO A 131 -1.75 13.66 -3.84
CA PRO A 131 -1.87 14.39 -2.57
C PRO A 131 -0.53 14.68 -1.89
N LEU A 132 0.36 13.68 -1.80
CA LEU A 132 1.66 13.84 -1.14
C LEU A 132 2.56 14.84 -1.90
N ARG A 133 2.49 14.87 -3.24
CA ARG A 133 3.19 15.89 -4.05
C ARG A 133 2.60 17.28 -3.88
N GLN A 134 1.28 17.40 -3.83
CA GLN A 134 0.58 18.67 -3.60
C GLN A 134 0.97 19.29 -2.24
N SER A 135 1.09 18.45 -1.21
CA SER A 135 1.55 18.86 0.12
C SER A 135 3.08 18.97 0.25
N ARG A 136 3.83 18.70 -0.83
CA ARG A 136 5.30 18.83 -0.94
C ARG A 136 6.06 17.98 0.10
N TRP A 137 5.61 16.74 0.29
CA TRP A 137 6.36 15.77 1.08
C TRP A 137 7.70 15.48 0.42
N SER A 138 8.75 15.25 1.20
CA SER A 138 9.98 14.67 0.63
C SER A 138 9.84 13.17 0.49
N GLU A 139 10.60 12.54 -0.42
CA GLU A 139 10.61 11.08 -0.55
C GLU A 139 10.94 10.40 0.80
N ARG A 140 11.84 11.00 1.59
CA ARG A 140 12.19 10.53 2.94
C ARG A 140 10.98 10.55 3.88
N ASP A 141 10.18 11.61 3.85
CA ASP A 141 9.00 11.73 4.70
C ASP A 141 7.92 10.72 4.30
N VAL A 142 7.75 10.49 2.99
CA VAL A 142 6.85 9.46 2.46
C VAL A 142 7.27 8.07 2.92
N ARG A 143 8.56 7.71 2.78
CA ARG A 143 9.10 6.43 3.28
C ARG A 143 8.88 6.27 4.78
N ASN A 144 9.25 7.27 5.57
CA ASN A 144 9.08 7.25 7.02
C ASN A 144 7.62 7.05 7.43
N PHE A 145 6.68 7.72 6.75
CA PHE A 145 5.25 7.57 7.02
C PHE A 145 4.80 6.15 6.70
N LEU A 146 5.09 5.65 5.50
CA LEU A 146 4.63 4.34 5.05
C LEU A 146 5.21 3.19 5.90
N GLU A 147 6.48 3.28 6.29
CA GLU A 147 7.12 2.31 7.20
C GLU A 147 6.50 2.35 8.60
N THR A 148 6.30 3.57 9.15
CA THR A 148 5.67 3.73 10.47
C THR A 148 4.22 3.26 10.46
N PHE A 149 3.49 3.54 9.39
CA PHE A 149 2.10 3.11 9.19
C PHE A 149 1.99 1.59 9.05
N THR A 150 2.94 0.96 8.37
CA THR A 150 3.02 -0.51 8.27
C THR A 150 3.25 -1.12 9.65
N ALA A 151 4.23 -0.62 10.40
CA ALA A 151 4.56 -1.11 11.75
C ALA A 151 3.44 -0.86 12.77
N ALA A 152 2.62 0.17 12.59
CA ALA A 152 1.54 0.52 13.49
C ALA A 152 0.51 -0.61 13.68
N ALA A 153 0.33 -1.47 12.66
CA ALA A 153 -0.54 -2.63 12.75
C ALA A 153 -0.17 -3.54 13.93
N GLY A 154 1.11 -3.89 14.10
CA GLY A 154 1.57 -4.72 15.22
C GLY A 154 1.33 -4.13 16.62
N HIS A 155 0.93 -2.86 16.70
CA HIS A 155 0.59 -2.20 17.95
C HIS A 155 -0.91 -2.17 18.26
N THR A 156 -1.80 -2.39 17.29
CA THR A 156 -3.25 -2.45 17.53
C THR A 156 -3.64 -3.79 18.14
N HIS A 157 -4.78 -3.81 18.85
CA HIS A 157 -5.25 -5.03 19.47
C HIS A 157 -5.75 -6.07 18.45
N LEU A 158 -6.29 -5.64 17.30
CA LEU A 158 -6.74 -6.52 16.20
C LEU A 158 -5.62 -7.48 15.76
N PHE A 159 -4.46 -6.93 15.36
CA PHE A 159 -3.35 -7.72 14.83
C PHE A 159 -2.58 -8.48 15.90
N LYS A 160 -2.64 -8.04 17.17
CA LYS A 160 -2.10 -8.83 18.30
C LYS A 160 -2.93 -10.08 18.59
N SER A 161 -4.23 -10.02 18.32
CA SER A 161 -5.15 -11.15 18.50
C SER A 161 -5.20 -12.07 17.27
N ASP A 162 -4.82 -11.57 16.09
CA ASP A 162 -4.79 -12.31 14.84
C ASP A 162 -3.46 -12.10 14.10
N LEU A 163 -2.51 -13.02 14.36
CA LEU A 163 -1.19 -12.98 13.75
C LEU A 163 -1.22 -13.28 12.24
N HIS A 164 -2.20 -14.05 11.76
CA HIS A 164 -2.36 -14.30 10.33
C HIS A 164 -2.73 -13.01 9.61
N LEU A 165 -3.69 -12.25 10.16
CA LEU A 165 -4.08 -10.96 9.60
C LEU A 165 -2.90 -9.97 9.61
N LEU A 166 -2.00 -10.05 10.60
CA LEU A 166 -0.77 -9.25 10.63
C LEU A 166 0.18 -9.63 9.49
N GLU A 167 0.42 -10.91 9.24
CA GLU A 167 1.22 -11.38 8.11
C GLU A 167 0.64 -10.92 6.77
N VAL A 168 -0.69 -10.98 6.62
CA VAL A 168 -1.41 -10.49 5.44
C VAL A 168 -1.22 -8.99 5.26
N TRP A 169 -1.34 -8.20 6.34
CA TRP A 169 -1.09 -6.76 6.32
C TRP A 169 0.34 -6.43 5.93
N GLU A 170 1.33 -7.09 6.53
CA GLU A 170 2.74 -6.85 6.24
C GLU A 170 3.09 -7.22 4.80
N ARG A 171 2.61 -8.37 4.32
CA ARG A 171 2.77 -8.82 2.93
C ARG A 171 2.19 -7.79 1.96
N TYR A 172 0.98 -7.29 2.21
CA TYR A 172 0.34 -6.26 1.39
C TYR A 172 1.08 -4.92 1.43
N MET A 173 1.32 -4.40 2.64
CA MET A 173 1.90 -3.08 2.84
C MET A 173 3.34 -3.02 2.34
N SER A 174 4.12 -4.10 2.43
CA SER A 174 5.48 -4.14 1.86
C SER A 174 5.49 -3.77 0.37
N ILE A 175 4.48 -4.17 -0.39
CA ILE A 175 4.34 -3.88 -1.82
C ILE A 175 3.78 -2.48 -2.03
N MET A 176 2.76 -2.09 -1.28
CA MET A 176 2.20 -0.72 -1.35
C MET A 176 3.27 0.34 -1.07
N CYS A 177 4.12 0.13 -0.05
CA CYS A 177 5.23 1.00 0.28
C CYS A 177 6.19 1.16 -0.90
N ARG A 178 6.61 0.03 -1.50
CA ARG A 178 7.50 0.02 -2.67
C ARG A 178 6.88 0.75 -3.86
N PHE A 179 5.58 0.56 -4.09
CA PHE A 179 4.87 1.13 -5.24
C PHE A 179 4.70 2.62 -5.11
N ILE A 180 4.15 3.09 -3.98
CA ILE A 180 3.94 4.51 -3.71
C ILE A 180 5.26 5.25 -3.84
N VAL A 181 6.34 4.72 -3.25
CA VAL A 181 7.65 5.38 -3.29
C VAL A 181 8.26 5.35 -4.69
N LYS A 182 8.19 4.22 -5.40
CA LYS A 182 8.71 4.13 -6.78
C LYS A 182 7.99 5.13 -7.70
N MET A 183 6.67 5.21 -7.59
CA MET A 183 5.83 6.12 -8.38
C MET A 183 5.88 7.56 -7.89
N TYR A 184 6.43 7.83 -6.71
CA TYR A 184 6.47 9.19 -6.18
C TYR A 184 7.36 10.11 -7.00
N HIS A 185 8.36 9.58 -7.74
CA HIS A 185 9.42 10.29 -8.49
C HIS A 185 9.61 11.73 -7.98
N SER A 186 10.46 11.89 -6.96
CA SER A 186 10.76 13.22 -6.43
C SER A 186 11.44 14.11 -7.46
#